data_AF-A0A2T2WKS6-F1
#
_entry.id   AF-A0A2T2WKS6-F1
#
_cell.length_a   1.000
_cell.length_b   1.000
_cell.length_c   1.000
_cell.angle_alpha   90.00
_cell.angle_beta   90.00
_cell.angle_gamma   90.00
#
_symmetry.space_group_name_H-M   'P 1'
#
loop_
_entity.id
_entity.type
_entity.pdbx_description
1 polymer ?
#
loop_
_entity_poly.entity_id
_entity_poly.type
_entity_poly.pdbx_seq_one_letter_code
_entity_poly.pdbx_strand_id
1 'polypeptide(L)'
;MITLSVNDVSQFSYDNQVVSVAVKFRSKDLVYLEILNPEEVMRLPPENTTIFLFWQWQTTLWKQQAVIQRIDQSPTLLIIATTQGDPVGVENRRNRRYRLRIPVYIPQGTFKLKKIATETEDISIDGLRCLVPTPIREGSAITLLLELPGRAVKISGTVLRCRPTPASNIFDMAVRLSPEGHDYQWLRHYLDTQS
;
A
#
# COMPACT_ATOMS: atom_id res chain seq x y z
N MET A 1 -20.93 -6.08 -4.33
CA MET A 1 -20.47 -5.12 -5.37
C MET A 1 -19.62 -4.09 -4.67
N ILE A 2 -18.44 -3.78 -5.21
CA ILE A 2 -17.51 -2.84 -4.58
C ILE A 2 -17.96 -1.46 -4.99
N THR A 3 -18.21 -0.59 -4.01
CA THR A 3 -18.68 0.77 -4.23
C THR A 3 -18.13 1.67 -3.15
N LEU A 4 -17.93 2.93 -3.49
CA LEU A 4 -17.70 3.97 -2.50
C LEU A 4 -18.97 4.10 -1.65
N SER A 5 -18.89 3.78 -0.36
CA SER A 5 -20.02 3.68 0.58
C SER A 5 -20.18 4.92 1.43
N VAL A 6 -21.34 5.10 2.05
CA VAL A 6 -21.55 6.18 3.03
C VAL A 6 -20.58 6.02 4.20
N ASN A 7 -19.98 7.13 4.61
CA ASN A 7 -18.90 7.27 5.59
C ASN A 7 -17.53 6.76 5.15
N ASP A 8 -17.36 6.27 3.92
CA ASP A 8 -16.03 6.01 3.40
C ASP A 8 -15.24 7.32 3.30
N VAL A 9 -13.97 7.25 3.68
CA VAL A 9 -13.00 8.32 3.44
C VAL A 9 -12.35 8.07 2.08
N SER A 10 -12.42 9.07 1.22
CA SER A 10 -11.83 9.08 -0.12
C SER A 10 -10.92 10.27 -0.29
N GLN A 11 -10.07 10.23 -1.31
CA GLN A 11 -9.20 11.32 -1.70
C GLN A 11 -9.31 11.57 -3.20
N PHE A 12 -9.07 12.79 -3.64
CA PHE A 12 -8.81 13.11 -5.05
C PHE A 12 -7.72 14.18 -5.13
N SER A 13 -7.10 14.32 -6.30
CA SER A 13 -6.11 15.36 -6.54
C SER A 13 -6.67 16.45 -7.44
N TYR A 14 -6.39 17.71 -7.10
CA TYR A 14 -6.71 18.87 -7.92
C TYR A 14 -5.69 19.99 -7.66
N ASP A 15 -5.19 20.63 -8.72
CA ASP A 15 -4.19 21.72 -8.66
C ASP A 15 -2.99 21.42 -7.74
N ASN A 16 -2.40 20.22 -7.89
CA ASN A 16 -1.29 19.70 -7.06
C ASN A 16 -1.59 19.52 -5.56
N GLN A 17 -2.85 19.63 -5.14
CA GLN A 17 -3.31 19.36 -3.78
C GLN A 17 -4.04 18.01 -3.72
N VAL A 18 -3.96 17.33 -2.57
CA VAL A 18 -4.76 16.14 -2.28
C VAL A 18 -5.88 16.55 -1.34
N VAL A 19 -7.12 16.43 -1.81
CA VAL A 19 -8.30 16.78 -1.04
C VAL A 19 -8.88 15.50 -0.45
N SER A 20 -8.97 15.44 0.88
CA SER A 20 -9.63 14.34 1.60
C SER A 20 -11.11 14.65 1.76
N VAL A 21 -11.96 13.66 1.52
CA VAL A 21 -13.41 13.80 1.61
C VAL A 21 -14.05 12.60 2.32
N ALA A 22 -15.19 12.82 2.97
CA ALA A 22 -16.06 11.76 3.47
C ALA A 22 -17.37 11.71 2.67
N VAL A 23 -17.82 10.50 2.33
CA VAL A 23 -19.11 10.32 1.65
C VAL A 23 -20.25 10.50 2.65
N LYS A 24 -21.03 11.57 2.50
CA LYS A 24 -22.22 11.82 3.35
C LYS A 24 -23.47 11.16 2.82
N PHE A 25 -23.58 11.07 1.51
CA PHE A 25 -24.73 10.47 0.86
C PHE A 25 -24.34 9.88 -0.48
N ARG A 26 -25.02 8.79 -0.84
CA ARG A 26 -24.90 8.15 -2.15
C ARG A 26 -26.27 7.71 -2.64
N SER A 27 -26.56 8.01 -3.90
CA SER A 27 -27.73 7.49 -4.62
C SER A 27 -27.32 7.11 -6.04
N LYS A 28 -27.29 5.81 -6.33
CA LYS A 28 -26.77 5.26 -7.59
C LYS A 28 -25.35 5.79 -7.88
N ASP A 29 -25.22 6.66 -8.88
CA ASP A 29 -23.97 7.25 -9.32
C ASP A 29 -23.71 8.62 -8.68
N LEU A 30 -24.70 9.23 -8.04
CA LEU A 30 -24.57 10.53 -7.38
C LEU A 30 -23.98 10.36 -5.98
N VAL A 31 -22.94 11.13 -5.67
CA VAL A 31 -22.25 11.15 -4.36
C VAL A 31 -22.14 12.57 -3.82
N TYR A 32 -22.30 12.70 -2.51
CA TYR A 32 -22.12 13.93 -1.74
C TYR A 32 -20.90 13.76 -0.85
N LEU A 33 -19.89 14.59 -1.09
CA LEU A 33 -18.56 14.46 -0.52
C LEU A 33 -18.29 15.69 0.36
N GLU A 34 -18.22 15.50 1.67
CA GLU A 34 -17.79 16.57 2.58
C GLU A 34 -16.27 16.66 2.59
N ILE A 35 -15.74 17.86 2.44
CA ILE A 35 -14.29 18.09 2.56
C ILE A 35 -13.85 17.93 4.01
N LEU A 36 -12.88 17.06 4.23
CA LEU A 36 -12.24 16.85 5.53
C LEU A 36 -11.09 17.84 5.66
N ASN A 37 -11.09 18.63 6.74
CA ASN A 37 -10.06 19.62 7.06
C ASN A 37 -9.85 20.66 5.92
N PRO A 38 -10.86 21.48 5.60
CA PRO A 38 -10.71 22.51 4.58
C PRO A 38 -9.61 23.52 4.98
N GLU A 39 -8.64 23.72 4.10
CA GLU A 39 -7.61 24.77 4.25
C GLU A 39 -8.13 26.11 3.71
N GLU A 40 -7.71 27.22 4.32
CA GLU A 40 -8.18 28.57 3.93
C GLU A 40 -7.92 28.93 2.46
N VAL A 41 -6.86 28.37 1.86
CA VAL A 41 -6.44 28.66 0.47
C VAL A 41 -6.67 27.47 -0.46
N MET A 42 -7.56 26.54 -0.08
CA MET A 42 -7.87 25.37 -0.89
C MET A 42 -8.56 25.77 -2.19
N ARG A 43 -8.02 25.30 -3.32
CA ARG A 43 -8.67 25.44 -4.63
C ARG A 43 -9.52 24.22 -4.90
N LEU A 44 -10.77 24.45 -5.30
CA LEU A 44 -11.69 23.38 -5.62
C LEU A 44 -11.88 23.24 -7.13
N PRO A 45 -12.10 22.01 -7.62
CA PRO A 45 -12.40 21.78 -9.03
C PRO A 45 -13.71 22.48 -9.43
N PRO A 46 -13.75 23.24 -10.54
CA PRO A 46 -15.00 23.81 -11.03
C PRO A 46 -15.98 22.72 -11.47
N GLU A 47 -17.25 23.09 -11.65
CA GLU A 47 -18.27 22.20 -12.23
C GLU A 47 -17.81 21.60 -13.57
N ASN A 48 -18.26 20.39 -13.86
CA ASN A 48 -17.87 19.56 -15.01
C ASN A 48 -16.40 19.10 -15.04
N THR A 49 -15.62 19.40 -14.00
CA THR A 49 -14.26 18.84 -13.86
C THR A 49 -14.34 17.34 -13.60
N THR A 50 -13.52 16.58 -14.33
CA THR A 50 -13.32 15.14 -14.06
C THR A 50 -12.27 14.97 -12.97
N ILE A 51 -12.61 14.20 -11.94
CA ILE A 51 -11.71 13.79 -10.86
C ILE A 51 -11.65 12.26 -10.77
N PHE A 52 -10.62 11.75 -10.09
CA PHE A 52 -10.56 10.35 -9.66
C PHE A 52 -10.67 10.28 -8.16
N LEU A 53 -11.70 9.59 -7.68
CA LEU A 53 -11.87 9.28 -6.26
C LEU A 53 -11.07 8.02 -5.93
N PHE A 54 -10.23 8.10 -4.90
CA PHE A 54 -9.40 7.02 -4.39
C PHE A 54 -9.81 6.68 -2.97
N TRP A 55 -10.15 5.41 -2.70
CA TRP A 55 -10.50 4.96 -1.35
C TRP A 55 -9.92 3.58 -1.08
N GLN A 56 -9.70 3.27 0.19
CA GLN A 56 -9.21 1.96 0.60
C GLN A 56 -10.38 1.07 1.01
N TRP A 57 -10.45 -0.11 0.40
CA TRP A 57 -11.38 -1.17 0.82
C TRP A 57 -10.58 -2.45 1.04
N GLN A 58 -10.59 -2.93 2.29
CA GLN A 58 -9.69 -3.99 2.77
C GLN A 58 -8.21 -3.64 2.51
N THR A 59 -7.52 -4.39 1.65
CA THR A 59 -6.10 -4.21 1.33
C THR A 59 -5.85 -3.59 -0.05
N THR A 60 -6.92 -3.27 -0.79
CA THR A 60 -6.85 -2.73 -2.15
C THR A 60 -7.20 -1.26 -2.12
N LEU A 61 -6.37 -0.44 -2.76
CA LEU A 61 -6.73 0.92 -3.10
C LEU A 61 -7.61 0.86 -4.34
N TRP A 62 -8.80 1.42 -4.28
CA TRP A 62 -9.73 1.50 -5.40
C TRP A 62 -9.72 2.90 -5.98
N LYS A 63 -10.00 3.00 -7.28
CA LYS A 63 -10.27 4.27 -7.94
C LYS A 63 -11.55 4.20 -8.76
N GLN A 64 -12.25 5.32 -8.85
CA GLN A 64 -13.39 5.50 -9.75
C GLN A 64 -13.40 6.94 -10.27
N GLN A 65 -13.75 7.11 -11.55
CA GLN A 65 -13.90 8.43 -12.13
C GLN A 65 -15.18 9.09 -11.60
N ALA A 66 -15.15 10.40 -11.39
CA ALA A 66 -16.34 11.18 -11.09
C ALA A 66 -16.27 12.55 -11.77
N VAL A 67 -17.43 13.12 -12.08
CA VAL A 67 -17.55 14.46 -12.66
C VAL A 67 -18.25 15.37 -11.65
N ILE A 68 -17.60 16.48 -11.30
CA ILE A 68 -18.16 17.48 -10.39
C ILE A 68 -19.43 18.07 -11.00
N GLN A 69 -20.53 18.00 -10.28
CA GLN A 69 -21.80 18.61 -10.67
C GLN A 69 -21.93 20.00 -10.05
N ARG A 70 -21.62 20.11 -8.76
CA ARG A 70 -21.80 21.34 -7.98
C ARG A 70 -20.92 21.32 -6.73
N ILE A 71 -20.63 22.51 -6.20
CA ILE A 71 -20.03 22.69 -4.87
C ILE A 71 -20.95 23.57 -4.03
N ASP A 72 -21.36 23.06 -2.88
CA ASP A 72 -22.15 23.77 -1.88
C ASP A 72 -21.25 24.23 -0.73
N GLN A 73 -21.38 25.49 -0.32
CA GLN A 73 -20.51 26.10 0.69
C GLN A 73 -21.17 26.31 2.07
N SER A 74 -22.42 25.86 2.27
CA SER A 74 -23.16 26.10 3.53
C SER A 74 -24.07 24.94 3.90
N PRO A 75 -24.12 24.49 5.18
CA PRO A 75 -23.30 24.92 6.32
C PRO A 75 -21.91 24.24 6.36
N THR A 76 -21.69 23.21 5.55
CA THR A 76 -20.39 22.56 5.35
C THR A 76 -20.04 22.51 3.87
N LEU A 77 -18.75 22.42 3.57
CA LEU A 77 -18.25 22.42 2.20
C LEU A 77 -18.47 21.04 1.58
N LEU A 78 -19.47 20.94 0.72
CA LEU A 78 -19.94 19.71 0.07
C LEU A 78 -19.68 19.77 -1.42
N ILE A 79 -19.07 18.72 -1.95
CA ILE A 79 -18.92 18.49 -3.37
C ILE A 79 -19.96 17.47 -3.80
N ILE A 80 -20.78 17.82 -4.79
CA ILE A 80 -21.73 16.90 -5.43
C ILE A 80 -21.10 16.42 -6.73
N ALA A 81 -20.94 15.12 -6.89
CA ALA A 81 -20.32 14.52 -8.08
C ALA A 81 -21.11 13.31 -8.58
N THR A 82 -21.00 13.04 -9.88
CA THR A 82 -21.54 11.82 -10.50
C THR A 82 -20.40 10.89 -10.85
N THR A 83 -20.35 9.71 -10.21
CA THR A 83 -19.40 8.64 -10.52
C THR A 83 -19.66 8.04 -11.89
N GLN A 84 -18.60 7.60 -12.58
CA GLN A 84 -18.66 7.05 -13.93
C GLN A 84 -17.86 5.75 -14.00
N GLY A 85 -18.44 4.75 -14.67
CA GLY A 85 -17.86 3.42 -14.81
C GLY A 85 -17.81 2.65 -13.48
N ASP A 86 -17.28 1.43 -13.54
CA ASP A 86 -17.11 0.59 -12.35
C ASP A 86 -15.84 0.96 -11.57
N PRO A 87 -15.82 0.80 -10.23
CA PRO A 87 -14.60 0.89 -9.45
C PRO A 87 -13.53 -0.07 -9.95
N VAL A 88 -12.32 0.45 -10.15
CA VAL A 88 -11.15 -0.32 -10.57
C VAL A 88 -10.17 -0.41 -9.42
N GLY A 89 -9.71 -1.62 -9.10
CA GLY A 89 -8.60 -1.80 -8.17
C GLY A 89 -7.35 -1.13 -8.72
N VAL A 90 -6.79 -0.18 -7.99
CA VAL A 90 -5.49 0.39 -8.29
C VAL A 90 -4.43 -0.65 -7.91
N GLU A 91 -3.99 -1.41 -8.91
CA GLU A 91 -2.83 -2.27 -8.77
C GLU A 91 -1.57 -1.40 -8.69
N ASN A 92 -1.27 -0.88 -7.50
CA ASN A 92 -0.04 -0.15 -7.20
C ASN A 92 1.21 -1.06 -7.21
N ARG A 93 1.11 -2.28 -7.74
CA ARG A 93 2.16 -3.28 -7.72
C ARG A 93 2.72 -3.41 -9.13
N ARG A 94 3.92 -2.86 -9.34
CA ARG A 94 4.66 -3.02 -10.61
C ARG A 94 5.15 -4.44 -10.82
N ASN A 95 5.27 -5.23 -9.75
CA ASN A 95 5.86 -6.56 -9.76
C ASN A 95 4.97 -7.61 -9.08
N ARG A 96 4.87 -8.78 -9.70
CA ARG A 96 4.14 -9.96 -9.20
C ARG A 96 4.73 -10.39 -7.85
N ARG A 97 3.84 -10.72 -6.90
CA ARG A 97 4.21 -11.36 -5.64
C ARG A 97 3.90 -12.84 -5.70
N TYR A 98 4.87 -13.64 -5.30
CA TYR A 98 4.77 -15.09 -5.17
C TYR A 98 4.53 -15.43 -3.70
N ARG A 99 3.57 -16.32 -3.44
CA ARG A 99 3.31 -16.88 -2.10
C ARG A 99 4.25 -18.04 -1.83
N LEU A 100 5.54 -17.75 -1.74
CA LEU A 100 6.59 -18.75 -1.48
C LEU A 100 6.98 -18.68 -0.01
N ARG A 101 7.24 -19.85 0.60
CA ARG A 101 7.80 -19.99 1.94
C ARG A 101 9.31 -20.19 1.85
N ILE A 102 10.04 -19.11 1.60
CA ILE A 102 11.50 -19.14 1.49
C ILE A 102 12.08 -18.91 2.88
N PRO A 103 12.94 -19.79 3.41
CA PRO A 103 13.60 -19.56 4.69
C PRO A 103 14.45 -18.27 4.64
N VAL A 104 14.32 -17.46 5.68
CA VAL A 104 14.99 -16.17 5.83
C VAL A 104 15.73 -16.13 7.17
N TYR A 105 16.99 -15.72 7.13
CA TYR A 105 17.76 -15.40 8.32
C TYR A 105 18.11 -13.92 8.36
N ILE A 106 17.82 -13.28 9.49
CA ILE A 106 18.08 -11.86 9.72
C ILE A 106 19.14 -11.76 10.82
N PRO A 107 20.41 -11.45 10.49
CA PRO A 107 21.44 -11.25 11.49
C PRO A 107 21.12 -10.06 12.40
N GLN A 108 21.34 -10.22 13.70
CA GLN A 108 21.02 -9.28 14.77
C GLN A 108 22.24 -8.98 15.64
N GLY A 109 22.27 -7.76 16.18
CA GLY A 109 23.32 -7.30 17.10
C GLY A 109 24.61 -6.85 16.40
N THR A 110 25.47 -6.17 17.16
CA THR A 110 26.72 -5.54 16.68
C THR A 110 27.64 -6.52 15.97
N PHE A 111 27.73 -7.76 16.47
CA PHE A 111 28.57 -8.81 15.91
C PHE A 111 27.82 -9.82 15.03
N LYS A 112 26.51 -9.62 14.78
CA LYS A 112 25.68 -10.50 13.95
C LYS A 112 25.67 -11.99 14.36
N LEU A 113 26.00 -12.28 15.62
CA LEU A 113 26.05 -13.64 16.18
C LEU A 113 24.66 -14.23 16.43
N LYS A 114 23.66 -13.38 16.68
CA LYS A 114 22.26 -13.80 16.80
C LYS A 114 21.60 -13.68 15.44
N LYS A 115 20.70 -14.61 15.09
CA LYS A 115 19.89 -14.54 13.88
C LYS A 115 18.44 -14.81 14.21
N ILE A 116 17.53 -14.04 13.61
CA ILE A 116 16.11 -14.38 13.56
C ILE A 116 15.95 -15.32 12.38
N ALA A 117 15.49 -16.54 12.62
CA ALA A 117 15.07 -17.47 11.58
C ALA A 117 13.56 -17.32 11.37
N THR A 118 13.14 -17.16 10.13
CA THR A 118 11.73 -17.06 9.72
C THR A 118 11.58 -17.55 8.28
N GLU A 119 10.40 -17.38 7.70
CA GLU A 119 10.11 -17.65 6.29
C GLU A 119 9.31 -16.50 5.69
N THR A 120 9.39 -16.33 4.38
CA THR A 120 8.54 -15.38 3.67
C THR A 120 7.08 -15.84 3.67
N GLU A 121 6.15 -14.91 3.89
CA GLU A 121 4.72 -15.06 3.62
C GLU A 121 4.41 -14.80 2.13
N ASP A 122 5.08 -13.79 1.58
CA ASP A 122 5.10 -13.45 0.16
C ASP A 122 6.41 -12.74 -0.20
N ILE A 123 6.80 -12.84 -1.47
CA ILE A 123 8.01 -12.23 -2.01
C ILE A 123 7.79 -11.75 -3.45
N SER A 124 8.36 -10.61 -3.79
CA SER A 124 8.56 -10.13 -5.16
C SER A 124 10.01 -9.67 -5.32
N ILE A 125 10.35 -9.25 -6.53
CA ILE A 125 11.67 -8.71 -6.82
C ILE A 125 11.95 -7.37 -6.10
N ASP A 126 10.92 -6.66 -5.63
CA ASP A 126 11.05 -5.39 -4.91
C ASP A 126 11.03 -5.53 -3.40
N GLY A 127 10.54 -6.66 -2.87
CA GLY A 127 10.16 -6.73 -1.47
C GLY A 127 9.72 -8.10 -1.01
N LEU A 128 9.74 -8.30 0.29
CA LEU A 128 9.18 -9.49 0.92
C LEU A 128 8.37 -9.14 2.17
N ARG A 129 7.52 -10.08 2.57
CA ARG A 129 6.80 -10.06 3.84
C ARG A 129 7.15 -11.31 4.63
N CYS A 130 7.37 -11.18 5.94
CA CYS A 130 7.61 -12.32 6.83
C CYS A 130 7.13 -12.00 8.25
N LEU A 131 6.98 -13.03 9.07
CA LEU A 131 6.61 -12.90 10.47
C LEU A 131 7.85 -13.00 11.35
N VAL A 132 8.05 -12.07 12.28
CA VAL A 132 9.21 -12.06 13.17
C VAL A 132 8.80 -12.05 14.64
N PRO A 133 9.55 -12.73 15.54
CA PRO A 133 9.21 -12.81 16.96
C PRO A 133 9.55 -11.53 17.75
N THR A 134 10.41 -10.69 17.18
CA THR A 134 10.87 -9.44 17.79
C THR A 134 10.72 -8.30 16.79
N PRO A 135 10.23 -7.12 17.21
CA PRO A 135 10.05 -6.00 16.30
C PRO A 135 11.39 -5.49 15.79
N ILE A 136 11.44 -5.16 14.50
CA ILE A 136 12.57 -4.48 13.87
C ILE A 136 12.12 -3.06 13.50
N ARG A 137 12.95 -2.07 13.81
CA ARG A 137 12.63 -0.65 13.62
C ARG A 137 12.30 -0.34 12.15
N GLU A 138 11.16 0.31 11.91
CA GLU A 138 10.79 0.81 10.59
C GLU A 138 11.82 1.83 10.07
N GLY A 139 12.11 1.79 8.77
CA GLY A 139 13.16 2.57 8.12
C GLY A 139 14.59 2.04 8.31
N SER A 140 14.80 1.01 9.14
CA SER A 140 16.14 0.45 9.33
C SER A 140 16.62 -0.33 8.10
N ALA A 141 17.91 -0.18 7.78
CA ALA A 141 18.58 -1.02 6.80
C ALA A 141 18.93 -2.37 7.43
N ILE A 142 18.61 -3.45 6.72
CA ILE A 142 18.85 -4.82 7.17
C ILE A 142 19.51 -5.65 6.08
N THR A 143 20.21 -6.70 6.49
CA THR A 143 20.68 -7.76 5.59
C THR A 143 19.84 -9.00 5.86
N LEU A 144 19.39 -9.64 4.78
CA LEU A 144 18.62 -10.86 4.76
C LEU A 144 19.46 -11.95 4.10
N LEU A 145 19.42 -13.16 4.65
CA LEU A 145 19.94 -14.36 4.00
C LEU A 145 18.74 -15.23 3.62
N LEU A 146 18.47 -15.36 2.34
CA LEU A 146 17.38 -16.15 1.78
C LEU A 146 17.94 -17.50 1.34
N GLU A 147 17.40 -18.61 1.83
CA GLU A 147 17.78 -19.95 1.37
C GLU A 147 16.93 -20.35 0.17
N LEU A 148 17.48 -20.15 -1.03
CA LEU A 148 16.89 -20.62 -2.27
C LEU A 148 17.34 -22.07 -2.55
N PRO A 149 16.60 -22.84 -3.36
CA PRO A 149 17.05 -24.17 -3.78
C PRO A 149 18.46 -24.13 -4.37
N GLY A 150 19.39 -24.84 -3.75
CA GLY A 150 20.78 -24.96 -4.18
C GLY A 150 21.71 -23.81 -3.79
N ARG A 151 21.21 -22.68 -3.25
CA ARG A 151 22.06 -21.55 -2.85
C ARG A 151 21.40 -20.60 -1.86
N ALA A 152 22.13 -20.20 -0.82
CA ALA A 152 21.77 -19.05 0.00
C ALA A 152 22.18 -17.74 -0.70
N VAL A 153 21.28 -16.77 -0.75
CA VAL A 153 21.54 -15.43 -1.31
C VAL A 153 21.43 -14.36 -0.23
N LYS A 154 22.38 -13.42 -0.23
CA LYS A 154 22.44 -12.31 0.71
C LYS A 154 21.91 -11.05 0.07
N ILE A 155 20.81 -10.53 0.60
CA ILE A 155 20.11 -9.36 0.07
C ILE A 155 20.05 -8.26 1.12
N SER A 156 20.37 -7.03 0.74
CA SER A 156 20.15 -5.85 1.56
C SER A 156 18.74 -5.29 1.34
N GLY A 157 18.15 -4.68 2.37
CA GLY A 157 16.83 -4.08 2.26
C GLY A 157 16.54 -3.08 3.36
N THR A 158 15.37 -2.43 3.26
CA THR A 158 14.86 -1.47 4.25
C THR A 158 13.54 -1.97 4.81
N VAL A 159 13.40 -1.98 6.13
CA VAL A 159 12.13 -2.32 6.79
C VAL A 159 11.12 -1.23 6.49
N LEU A 160 10.04 -1.55 5.78
CA LEU A 160 8.96 -0.61 5.47
C LEU A 160 7.94 -0.51 6.59
N ARG A 161 7.62 -1.66 7.21
CA ARG A 161 6.71 -1.75 8.36
C ARG A 161 7.04 -2.96 9.21
N CYS A 162 6.79 -2.89 10.51
CA CYS A 162 6.87 -4.03 11.43
C CYS A 162 5.84 -3.87 12.54
N ARG A 163 4.68 -4.51 12.38
CA ARG A 163 3.50 -4.27 13.24
C ARG A 163 3.09 -5.53 13.98
N PRO A 164 2.59 -5.43 15.23
CA PRO A 164 2.08 -6.59 15.95
C PRO A 164 0.92 -7.23 15.19
N THR A 165 0.88 -8.56 15.19
CA THR A 165 -0.26 -9.33 14.68
C THR A 165 -1.27 -9.59 15.81
N PRO A 166 -2.50 -10.06 15.51
CA PRO A 166 -3.44 -10.51 16.53
C PRO A 166 -2.90 -11.70 17.36
N ALA A 167 -1.96 -12.47 16.82
CA ALA A 167 -1.26 -13.49 17.56
C ALA A 167 -0.23 -12.83 18.51
N SER A 168 -0.21 -13.27 19.77
CA SER A 168 0.73 -12.77 20.75
C SER A 168 2.18 -13.01 20.30
N ASN A 169 3.03 -12.00 20.48
CA ASN A 169 4.48 -12.07 20.25
C ASN A 169 4.93 -12.32 18.81
N ILE A 170 4.11 -12.01 17.80
CA ILE A 170 4.50 -12.08 16.38
C ILE A 170 4.23 -10.74 15.70
N PHE A 171 5.19 -10.30 14.88
CA PHE A 171 5.12 -9.05 14.13
C PHE A 171 5.12 -9.33 12.61
N ASP A 172 4.18 -8.71 11.89
CA ASP A 172 4.13 -8.69 10.43
C ASP A 172 5.10 -7.63 9.90
N MET A 173 6.20 -8.11 9.32
CA MET A 173 7.26 -7.27 8.78
C MET A 173 7.22 -7.27 7.25
N ALA A 174 7.30 -6.07 6.65
CA ALA A 174 7.54 -5.92 5.21
C ALA A 174 8.87 -5.23 4.97
N VAL A 175 9.62 -5.73 4.00
CA VAL A 175 10.95 -5.25 3.63
C VAL A 175 10.95 -4.87 2.16
N ARG A 176 11.55 -3.73 1.81
CA ARG A 176 11.92 -3.37 0.45
C ARG A 176 13.33 -3.87 0.17
N LEU A 177 13.52 -4.65 -0.88
CA LEU A 177 14.84 -5.17 -1.27
C LEU A 177 15.60 -4.09 -2.06
N SER A 178 16.91 -4.05 -1.87
CA SER A 178 17.82 -3.19 -2.64
C SER A 178 18.20 -3.92 -3.94
N PRO A 179 18.02 -3.30 -5.12
CA PRO A 179 18.17 -3.97 -6.41
C PRO A 179 19.62 -4.03 -6.90
N GLU A 180 20.52 -4.49 -6.03
CA GLU A 180 21.97 -4.43 -6.26
C GLU A 180 22.66 -5.76 -5.97
N GLY A 181 23.72 -6.03 -6.72
CA GLY A 181 24.60 -7.17 -6.50
C GLY A 181 24.18 -8.46 -7.21
N HIS A 182 25.13 -9.40 -7.26
CA HIS A 182 24.97 -10.69 -7.94
C HIS A 182 23.86 -11.56 -7.31
N ASP A 183 23.75 -11.54 -6.00
CA ASP A 183 22.73 -12.31 -5.26
C ASP A 183 21.30 -11.83 -5.55
N TYR A 184 21.12 -10.53 -5.84
CA TYR A 184 19.82 -10.00 -6.28
C TYR A 184 19.41 -10.53 -7.66
N GLN A 185 20.36 -10.64 -8.59
CA GLN A 185 20.09 -11.21 -9.92
C GLN A 185 19.73 -12.69 -9.83
N TRP A 186 20.34 -13.43 -8.89
CA TRP A 186 19.95 -14.81 -8.61
C TRP A 186 18.53 -14.92 -8.07
N LEU A 187 18.15 -14.07 -7.11
CA LEU A 187 16.77 -14.01 -6.62
C LEU A 187 15.80 -13.71 -7.76
N ARG A 188 16.13 -12.73 -8.63
CA ARG A 188 15.31 -12.41 -9.80
C ARG A 188 15.08 -13.62 -10.69
N HIS A 189 16.16 -14.26 -11.12
CA HIS A 189 16.09 -15.43 -11.97
C HIS A 189 15.25 -16.54 -11.34
N TYR A 190 15.49 -16.82 -10.05
CA TYR A 190 14.70 -17.81 -9.31
C TYR A 190 13.21 -17.48 -9.30
N LEU A 191 12.83 -16.23 -9.04
CA LEU A 191 11.42 -15.80 -9.04
C LEU A 191 10.80 -15.90 -10.44
N ASP A 192 11.56 -15.61 -11.49
CA ASP A 192 11.11 -15.74 -12.87
C ASP A 192 10.83 -17.20 -13.26
N THR A 193 11.52 -18.19 -12.64
CA THR A 193 11.24 -19.62 -12.85
C THR A 193 10.02 -20.15 -12.08
N GLN A 194 9.40 -19.35 -11.20
CA GLN A 194 8.19 -19.74 -10.46
C GLN A 194 6.90 -19.43 -11.24
N SER A 195 7.02 -19.17 -12.54
CA SER A 195 5.95 -18.66 -13.41
C SER A 195 4.88 -19.68 -13.74
#